data_AF-A0A9Q3KKU1-F1
#
_entry.id   AF-A0A9Q3KKU1-F1
#
_cell.length_a   1.000
_cell.length_b   1.000
_cell.length_c   1.000
_cell.angle_alpha   90.00
_cell.angle_beta   90.00
_cell.angle_gamma   90.00
#
_symmetry.space_group_name_H-M   'P 1'
#
loop_
_entity.id
_entity.type
_entity.pdbx_description
1 polymer ?
#
loop_
_entity_poly.entity_id
_entity_poly.type
_entity_poly.pdbx_seq_one_letter_code
_entity_poly.pdbx_strand_id
1 'polypeptide(L)'
;MEFIRGIDMIKEYFELPDRVVTARFNTLLTRSAHRRYIKSRQAPGHQSWTWWKTQIINKWANDAWRFKVETAFESSKFNADKDRAFSWFCQQKG
;
A
#
# COMPACT_ATOMS: atom_id res chain seq x y z
N MET A 1 -6.95 -3.76 5.64
CA MET A 1 -7.70 -3.26 6.82
C MET A 1 -6.92 -3.41 8.12
N GLU A 2 -6.20 -4.51 8.33
CA GLU A 2 -5.40 -4.74 9.55
C GLU A 2 -4.35 -3.66 9.81
N PHE A 3 -3.66 -3.16 8.77
CA PHE A 3 -2.74 -2.02 8.89
C PHE A 3 -3.38 -0.78 9.52
N ILE A 4 -4.59 -0.41 9.06
CA ILE A 4 -5.33 0.75 9.59
C ILE A 4 -5.75 0.48 11.04
N ARG A 5 -6.28 -0.72 11.32
CA ARG A 5 -6.70 -1.10 12.69
C ARG A 5 -5.53 -1.10 13.67
N GLY A 6 -4.36 -1.60 13.27
CA GLY A 6 -3.16 -1.59 14.11
C GLY A 6 -2.70 -0.18 14.46
N ILE A 7 -2.77 0.75 13.49
CA ILE A 7 -2.48 2.16 13.75
C ILE A 7 -3.54 2.79 14.66
N ASP A 8 -4.84 2.53 14.41
CA ASP A 8 -5.92 3.05 15.26
C ASP A 8 -5.74 2.58 16.72
N MET A 9 -5.40 1.30 16.95
CA MET A 9 -5.13 0.75 18.29
C MET A 9 -3.94 1.43 18.98
N ILE A 10 -2.81 1.61 18.28
CA ILE A 10 -1.63 2.29 18.85
C ILE A 10 -1.96 3.75 19.16
N LYS A 11 -2.70 4.41 18.28
CA LYS A 11 -3.07 5.81 18.42
C LYS A 11 -3.99 6.02 19.62
N GLU A 12 -4.92 5.10 19.85
CA GLU A 12 -5.81 5.09 21.02
C GLU A 12 -5.03 4.80 22.30
N TYR A 13 -4.20 3.75 22.32
CA TYR A 13 -3.47 3.33 23.51
C TYR A 13 -2.42 4.35 24.00
N PHE A 14 -1.81 5.09 23.08
CA PHE A 14 -0.75 6.07 23.38
C PHE A 14 -1.18 7.52 23.15
N GLU A 15 -2.47 7.78 22.92
CA GLU A 15 -3.05 9.10 22.65
C GLU A 15 -2.27 9.92 21.59
N LEU A 16 -1.79 9.25 20.54
CA LEU A 16 -0.86 9.87 19.60
C LEU A 16 -1.58 10.89 18.71
N PRO A 17 -1.02 12.11 18.51
CA PRO A 17 -1.59 13.05 17.56
C PRO A 17 -1.37 12.61 16.11
N ASP A 18 -2.26 13.04 15.20
CA ASP A 18 -2.22 12.67 13.76
C ASP A 18 -0.87 12.94 13.11
N ARG A 19 -0.22 14.05 13.46
CA ARG A 19 1.11 14.41 12.96
C ARG A 19 2.18 13.37 13.26
N VAL A 20 2.10 12.68 14.40
CA VAL A 20 3.08 11.67 14.80
C VAL A 20 2.91 10.40 13.98
N VAL A 21 1.66 9.95 13.84
CA VAL A 21 1.31 8.80 13.01
C VAL A 21 1.75 9.02 11.56
N THR A 22 1.39 10.17 11.00
CA THR A 22 1.69 10.52 9.61
C THR A 22 3.17 10.83 9.37
N ALA A 23 3.94 11.26 10.37
CA ALA A 23 5.40 11.37 10.26
C ALA A 23 6.06 9.99 10.11
N ARG A 24 5.56 8.97 10.83
CA ARG A 24 6.07 7.59 10.72
C ARG A 24 5.77 6.93 9.39
N PHE A 25 4.93 7.52 8.53
CA PHE A 25 4.65 6.95 7.20
C PHE A 25 5.89 6.90 6.33
N ASN A 26 6.85 7.81 6.56
CA ASN A 26 8.14 7.77 5.89
C ASN A 26 8.90 6.46 6.14
N THR A 27 8.70 5.83 7.31
CA THR A 27 9.37 4.56 7.69
C THR A 27 8.47 3.34 7.52
N LEU A 28 7.15 3.51 7.67
CA LEU A 28 6.18 2.42 7.59
C LEU A 28 5.81 2.04 6.15
N LEU A 29 5.78 3.01 5.25
CA LEU A 29 5.42 2.77 3.85
C LEU A 29 6.69 2.48 3.03
N THR A 30 6.56 1.54 2.10
CA THR A 30 7.66 1.15 1.20
C THR A 30 7.26 1.28 -0.27
N ARG A 31 8.26 1.29 -1.15
CA ARG A 31 8.11 1.29 -2.61
C ARG A 31 7.05 2.30 -3.12
N SER A 32 5.96 1.80 -3.70
CA SER A 32 4.93 2.61 -4.34
C SER A 32 4.08 3.41 -3.35
N ALA A 33 3.87 2.88 -2.13
CA ALA A 33 3.13 3.58 -1.08
C ALA A 33 3.96 4.76 -0.52
N HIS A 34 5.27 4.56 -0.33
CA HIS A 34 6.20 5.62 0.08
C HIS A 34 6.24 6.76 -0.94
N ARG A 35 6.40 6.45 -2.23
CA ARG A 35 6.40 7.45 -3.31
C ARG A 35 5.12 8.29 -3.31
N ARG A 36 3.97 7.66 -3.06
CA ARG A 36 2.69 8.37 -2.98
C ARG A 36 2.62 9.26 -1.74
N TYR A 37 3.17 8.80 -0.61
CA TYR A 37 3.27 9.60 0.61
C TYR A 37 4.08 10.89 0.42
N ILE A 38 5.25 10.79 -0.22
CA ILE A 38 6.06 11.97 -0.53
C ILE A 38 5.29 12.95 -1.42
N LYS A 39 4.59 12.47 -2.46
CA LYS A 39 3.77 13.32 -3.33
C LYS A 39 2.65 14.06 -2.58
N SER A 40 1.95 13.39 -1.68
CA SER A 40 0.87 14.04 -0.90
C SER A 40 1.39 15.05 0.13
N ARG A 41 2.65 14.94 0.58
CA ARG A 41 3.28 15.92 1.48
C ARG A 41 3.63 17.23 0.79
N GLN A 42 3.69 17.23 -0.55
CA GLN A 42 3.93 18.44 -1.35
C GLN A 42 2.65 19.26 -1.56
N ALA A 43 1.47 18.72 -1.23
CA ALA A 43 0.23 19.46 -1.26
C ALA A 43 0.10 20.39 -0.03
N PRO A 44 -0.50 21.59 -0.16
CA PRO A 44 -0.65 22.51 0.96
C PRO A 44 -1.54 21.92 2.05
N GLY A 45 -1.05 21.95 3.29
CA GLY A 45 -1.78 21.52 4.49
C GLY A 45 -1.35 20.15 5.05
N HIS A 46 -1.32 20.04 6.38
CA HIS A 46 -1.11 18.75 7.06
C HIS A 46 -2.41 17.93 6.97
N GLN A 47 -2.34 16.77 6.32
CA GLN A 47 -3.49 15.89 6.16
C GLN A 47 -3.76 15.09 7.43
N SER A 48 -5.01 15.04 7.87
CA SER A 48 -5.43 14.27 9.05
C SER A 48 -5.29 12.76 8.84
N TRP A 49 -5.27 12.01 9.93
CA TRP A 49 -5.24 10.55 9.88
C TRP A 49 -6.49 9.99 9.18
N THR A 50 -7.65 10.60 9.40
CA THR A 50 -8.90 10.24 8.70
C THR A 50 -8.77 10.37 7.19
N TRP A 51 -8.18 11.47 6.69
CA TRP A 51 -7.93 11.65 5.27
C TRP A 51 -7.01 10.56 4.71
N TRP A 52 -5.97 10.21 5.47
CA TRP A 52 -5.04 9.15 5.11
C TRP A 52 -5.70 7.78 5.04
N LYS A 53 -6.59 7.45 5.98
CA LYS A 53 -7.41 6.22 5.94
C LYS A 53 -8.20 6.14 4.63
N THR A 54 -8.87 7.22 4.24
CA THR A 54 -9.61 7.29 2.98
C THR A 54 -8.71 7.08 1.77
N GLN A 55 -7.54 7.72 1.71
CA GLN A 55 -6.61 7.52 0.60
C GLN A 55 -6.07 6.09 0.50
N ILE A 56 -5.78 5.47 1.65
CA ILE A 56 -5.30 4.09 1.70
C ILE A 56 -6.39 3.14 1.19
N ILE A 57 -7.61 3.29 1.70
CA ILE A 57 -8.77 2.48 1.30
C ILE A 57 -9.04 2.65 -0.20
N ASN A 58 -9.11 3.89 -0.67
CA ASN A 58 -9.40 4.20 -2.06
C ASN A 58 -8.35 3.70 -3.05
N LYS A 59 -7.11 3.42 -2.62
CA LYS A 59 -6.06 2.92 -3.51
C LYS A 59 -5.85 1.42 -3.41
N TRP A 60 -5.85 0.87 -2.21
CA TRP A 60 -5.40 -0.49 -1.92
C TRP A 60 -6.50 -1.38 -1.32
N ALA A 61 -7.70 -0.85 -1.14
CA ALA A 61 -8.86 -1.62 -0.71
C ALA A 61 -10.09 -1.39 -1.60
N ASN A 62 -9.90 -0.80 -2.79
CA ASN A 62 -10.97 -0.68 -3.78
C ASN A 62 -11.02 -1.95 -4.65
N ASP A 63 -12.19 -2.25 -5.20
CA ASP A 63 -12.41 -3.49 -5.95
C ASP A 63 -11.63 -3.51 -7.27
N ALA A 64 -11.42 -2.35 -7.90
CA ALA A 64 -10.59 -2.25 -9.09
C ALA A 64 -9.12 -2.67 -8.84
N TRP A 65 -8.57 -2.34 -7.67
CA TRP A 65 -7.22 -2.73 -7.27
C TRP A 65 -7.17 -4.20 -6.90
N ARG A 66 -8.18 -4.73 -6.20
CA ARG A 66 -8.30 -6.16 -5.93
C ARG A 66 -8.34 -6.96 -7.22
N PHE A 67 -9.24 -6.59 -8.13
CA PHE A 67 -9.35 -7.20 -9.45
C PHE A 67 -8.01 -7.12 -10.20
N LYS A 68 -7.33 -5.97 -10.20
CA LYS A 68 -6.01 -5.84 -10.83
C LYS A 68 -4.96 -6.77 -10.22
N VAL A 69 -4.95 -6.94 -8.90
CA VAL A 69 -4.02 -7.85 -8.21
C VAL A 69 -4.37 -9.30 -8.50
N GLU A 70 -5.65 -9.67 -8.47
CA GLU A 70 -6.14 -11.00 -8.82
C GLU A 70 -5.79 -11.35 -10.26
N THR A 71 -6.07 -10.46 -11.22
CA THR A 71 -5.69 -10.65 -12.63
C THR A 71 -4.17 -10.77 -12.80
N ALA A 72 -3.38 -9.95 -12.10
CA ALA A 72 -1.93 -10.03 -12.17
C ALA A 72 -1.38 -11.34 -11.57
N PHE A 73 -2.04 -11.86 -10.53
CA PHE A 73 -1.69 -13.14 -9.94
C PHE A 73 -2.07 -14.29 -10.87
N GLU A 74 -3.27 -14.27 -11.45
CA GLU A 74 -3.73 -15.25 -12.43
C GLU A 74 -2.83 -15.29 -13.67
N SER A 75 -2.41 -14.12 -14.17
CA SER A 75 -1.51 -14.01 -15.31
C SER A 75 -0.05 -14.31 -14.98
N SER A 76 0.33 -14.31 -13.70
CA SER A 76 1.66 -14.73 -13.26
C SER A 76 1.86 -16.25 -13.25
N LYS A 77 0.82 -17.04 -13.52
CA LYS A 77 0.94 -18.51 -13.63
C LYS A 77 1.79 -18.88 -14.84
N PHE A 78 2.65 -19.89 -14.67
CA PHE A 78 3.46 -20.42 -15.77
C PHE A 78 2.57 -21.00 -16.86
N ASN A 79 2.75 -20.52 -18.09
CA ASN A 79 2.09 -21.03 -19.28
C ASN A 79 3.12 -21.69 -20.21
N ALA A 80 3.08 -23.01 -20.36
CA ALA A 80 4.08 -23.76 -21.14
C ALA A 80 4.13 -23.36 -22.64
N ASP A 81 3.04 -22.81 -23.19
CA ASP A 81 2.97 -22.39 -24.58
C ASP A 81 3.49 -20.95 -24.80
N LYS A 82 3.56 -20.15 -23.74
CA LYS A 82 3.89 -18.71 -23.81
C LYS A 82 5.17 -18.34 -23.07
N ASP A 83 5.51 -19.07 -22.02
CA ASP A 83 6.57 -18.72 -21.09
C ASP A 83 7.78 -19.64 -21.23
N ARG A 84 8.97 -19.03 -21.29
CA ARG A 84 10.21 -19.78 -21.12
C ARG A 84 10.45 -20.03 -19.63
N ALA A 85 10.48 -21.29 -19.22
CA ALA A 85 10.56 -21.71 -17.81
C ALA A 85 11.63 -20.97 -16.99
N PHE A 86 12.83 -20.80 -17.56
CA PHE A 86 13.92 -20.07 -16.89
C PHE A 86 13.60 -18.60 -16.66
N SER A 87 13.07 -17.90 -17.67
CA SER A 87 12.71 -16.48 -17.56
C SER A 87 11.57 -16.24 -16.59
N TRP A 88 10.56 -17.11 -16.63
CA TRP A 88 9.42 -17.06 -15.71
C TRP A 88 9.90 -17.29 -14.26
N PHE A 89 10.72 -18.32 -14.02
CA PHE A 89 11.29 -18.59 -12.69
C PHE A 89 12.12 -17.42 -12.15
N CYS A 90 12.93 -16.78 -12.99
CA CYS A 90 13.71 -15.60 -12.60
C CYS A 90 12.84 -14.39 -12.24
N GLN A 91 11.65 -14.23 -12.85
CA GLN A 91 10.72 -13.13 -12.55
C GLN A 91 9.95 -13.33 -11.24
N GLN A 92 9.81 -14.56 -10.74
CA GLN A 92 9.13 -14.85 -9.46
C GLN A 92 9.98 -14.51 -8.22
N LYS A 93 11.29 -14.27 -8.38
CA LYS A 93 12.17 -13.86 -7.27
C LYS A 93 12.13 -12.33 -7.10
N GLY A 94 11.24 -11.82 -6.24
CA GLY A 94 11.09 -10.39 -5.95
C GLY A 94 10.77 -10.08 -4.49
#